data_AF-A0A937J7P4-F1
#
_entry.id   AF-A0A937J7P4-F1
#
_cell.length_a   1.000
_cell.length_b   1.000
_cell.length_c   1.000
_cell.angle_alpha   90.00
_cell.angle_beta   90.00
_cell.angle_gamma   90.00
#
_symmetry.space_group_name_H-M   'P 1'
#
loop_
_entity.id
_entity.type
_entity.pdbx_description
1 polymer ?
#
loop_
_entity_poly.entity_id
_entity_poly.type
_entity_poly.pdbx_seq_one_letter_code
_entity_poly.pdbx_strand_id
1 'polypeptide(L)'
;MYEDLIITTAETEEQLQGILDLQKQNLVTELAEDEKQAEGFVTLRHDLDLLRRMAAHSPQLIALHNGKVVAYALTLSPVLRNEIPLLAPMYEELRSLRYKDRPVPPERFMGAGQTCIGKEYRGQGLLPALYHTGSLYTSEAA
;
A
#
# COMPACT_ATOMS: atom_id res chain seq x y z
N MET A 1 17.25 -14.71 -4.51
CA MET A 1 16.86 -13.29 -4.58
C MET A 1 17.40 -12.76 -5.88
N TYR A 2 16.58 -12.05 -6.67
CA TYR A 2 17.07 -11.38 -7.89
C TYR A 2 18.17 -10.39 -7.52
N GLU A 3 19.22 -10.30 -8.35
CA GLU A 3 20.41 -9.48 -8.06
C GLU A 3 20.10 -7.96 -7.99
N ASP A 4 18.90 -7.53 -8.40
CA ASP A 4 18.49 -6.11 -8.46
C ASP A 4 17.14 -5.81 -7.78
N LEU A 5 16.73 -6.61 -6.79
CA LEU A 5 15.51 -6.34 -6.02
C LEU A 5 15.78 -5.36 -4.88
N ILE A 6 15.09 -4.21 -4.88
CA ILE A 6 15.23 -3.16 -3.87
C ILE A 6 13.87 -2.90 -3.21
N ILE A 7 13.81 -2.91 -1.88
CA ILE A 7 12.62 -2.51 -1.12
C ILE A 7 12.84 -1.11 -0.58
N THR A 8 11.93 -0.19 -0.88
CA THR A 8 12.07 1.23 -0.55
C THR A 8 10.70 1.92 -0.49
N THR A 9 10.72 3.23 -0.26
CA THR A 9 9.56 4.11 -0.38
C THR A 9 9.51 4.75 -1.77
N ALA A 10 8.31 5.04 -2.26
CA ALA A 10 8.14 5.82 -3.48
C ALA A 10 8.49 7.29 -3.22
N GLU A 11 9.50 7.79 -3.91
CA GLU A 11 10.04 9.14 -3.80
C GLU A 11 9.87 9.94 -5.09
N THR A 12 9.68 9.28 -6.24
CA THR A 12 9.54 9.93 -7.54
C THR A 12 8.19 9.71 -8.18
N GLU A 13 7.84 10.60 -9.11
CA GLU A 13 6.59 10.50 -9.87
C GLU A 13 6.56 9.25 -10.74
N GLU A 14 7.70 8.82 -11.30
CA GLU A 14 7.82 7.60 -12.08
C GLU A 14 7.51 6.35 -11.22
N GLN A 15 7.90 6.36 -9.95
CA GLN A 15 7.58 5.27 -9.03
C GLN A 15 6.09 5.26 -8.66
N LEU A 16 5.49 6.44 -8.44
CA LEU A 16 4.04 6.54 -8.24
C LEU A 16 3.26 6.09 -9.49
N GLN A 17 3.74 6.42 -10.68
CA GLN A 17 3.18 5.92 -11.92
C GLN A 17 3.34 4.39 -12.04
N GLY A 18 4.49 3.85 -11.63
CA GLY A 18 4.72 2.39 -11.59
C GLY A 18 3.75 1.65 -10.67
N ILE A 19 3.32 2.26 -9.56
CA ILE A 19 2.24 1.73 -8.71
C ILE A 19 0.93 1.63 -9.50
N LEU A 20 0.54 2.70 -10.22
CA LEU A 20 -0.69 2.73 -11.01
C LEU A 20 -0.67 1.72 -12.15
N ASP A 21 0.48 1.57 -12.81
CA ASP A 21 0.66 0.63 -13.90
C ASP A 21 0.51 -0.82 -13.40
N LEU A 22 1.12 -1.14 -12.25
CA LEU A 22 0.96 -2.45 -11.61
C LEU A 22 -0.47 -2.68 -11.11
N GLN A 23 -1.10 -1.66 -10.52
CA GLN A 23 -2.49 -1.73 -10.07
C GLN A 23 -3.42 -2.05 -11.24
N LYS A 24 -3.28 -1.34 -12.36
CA LYS A 24 -4.09 -1.56 -13.56
C LYS A 24 -4.03 -3.01 -14.05
N GLN A 25 -2.85 -3.61 -14.05
CA GLN A 25 -2.65 -5.00 -14.47
C GLN A 25 -3.33 -6.04 -13.55
N ASN A 26 -3.77 -5.64 -12.35
CA ASN A 26 -4.37 -6.53 -11.36
C ASN A 26 -5.78 -6.05 -10.92
N LEU A 27 -6.34 -5.03 -11.59
CA LEU A 27 -7.66 -4.49 -11.28
C LEU A 27 -8.74 -5.50 -11.63
N VAL A 28 -9.71 -5.69 -10.74
CA VAL A 28 -10.85 -6.61 -10.92
C VAL A 28 -11.63 -6.38 -12.23
N THR A 29 -11.62 -5.15 -12.75
CA THR A 29 -12.29 -4.79 -14.01
C THR A 29 -11.49 -5.18 -15.25
N GLU A 30 -10.19 -5.43 -15.11
CA GLU A 30 -9.26 -5.71 -16.20
C GLU A 30 -8.91 -7.21 -16.31
N LEU A 31 -9.27 -8.01 -15.29
CA LEU A 31 -8.96 -9.44 -15.24
C LEU A 31 -10.12 -10.33 -15.72
N ALA A 32 -9.78 -11.44 -16.36
CA ALA A 32 -10.72 -12.53 -16.64
C ALA A 32 -11.10 -13.29 -15.34
N GLU A 33 -12.22 -14.00 -15.35
CA GLU A 33 -12.76 -14.62 -14.14
C GLU A 33 -11.89 -15.77 -13.61
N ASP A 34 -11.38 -16.62 -14.49
CA ASP A 34 -10.43 -17.68 -14.16
C ASP A 34 -9.16 -17.12 -13.50
N GLU A 35 -8.65 -16.00 -14.02
CA GLU A 35 -7.51 -15.32 -13.47
C GLU A 35 -7.79 -14.73 -12.08
N LYS A 36 -8.96 -14.09 -11.86
CA LYS A 36 -9.35 -13.59 -10.53
C LYS A 36 -9.35 -14.70 -9.48
N GLN A 37 -9.85 -15.88 -9.84
CA GLN A 37 -9.93 -17.02 -8.92
C GLN A 37 -8.55 -17.60 -8.60
N ALA A 38 -7.66 -17.67 -9.59
CA ALA A 38 -6.32 -18.24 -9.42
C ALA A 38 -5.33 -17.28 -8.74
N GLU A 39 -5.38 -15.99 -9.14
CA GLU A 39 -4.35 -15.01 -8.86
C GLU A 39 -4.82 -13.89 -7.92
N GLY A 40 -6.10 -13.82 -7.57
CA GLY A 40 -6.68 -12.71 -6.82
C GLY A 40 -6.67 -11.39 -7.62
N PHE A 41 -7.13 -10.30 -6.99
CA PHE A 41 -7.27 -9.01 -7.65
C PHE A 41 -7.29 -7.85 -6.65
N VAL A 42 -7.10 -6.64 -7.18
CA VAL A 42 -7.33 -5.38 -6.47
C VAL A 42 -8.57 -4.66 -7.00
N THR A 43 -9.22 -3.86 -6.15
CA THR A 43 -10.54 -3.26 -6.46
C THR A 43 -10.53 -1.74 -6.54
N LEU A 44 -9.74 -1.08 -5.70
CA LEU A 44 -9.65 0.37 -5.66
C LEU A 44 -8.71 0.87 -6.75
N ARG A 45 -9.23 1.73 -7.63
CA ARG A 45 -8.44 2.49 -8.58
C ARG A 45 -8.03 3.81 -7.92
N HIS A 46 -6.73 4.08 -7.94
CA HIS A 46 -6.16 5.36 -7.54
C HIS A 46 -5.79 6.17 -8.78
N ASP A 47 -5.58 7.47 -8.58
CA ASP A 47 -4.95 8.34 -9.56
C ASP A 47 -3.67 8.93 -8.99
N LEU A 48 -2.88 9.55 -9.86
CA LEU A 48 -1.57 10.08 -9.50
C LEU A 48 -1.69 11.22 -8.47
N ASP A 49 -2.73 12.03 -8.54
CA ASP A 49 -2.94 13.15 -7.61
C ASP A 49 -3.25 12.66 -6.20
N LEU A 50 -4.10 11.64 -6.07
CA LEU A 50 -4.37 10.98 -4.79
C LEU A 50 -3.11 10.32 -4.24
N LEU A 51 -2.35 9.58 -5.06
CA LEU A 51 -1.08 8.98 -4.62
C LEU A 51 -0.06 10.01 -4.16
N ARG A 52 0.05 11.16 -4.84
CA ARG A 52 0.91 12.28 -4.41
C ARG A 52 0.47 12.81 -3.04
N ARG A 53 -0.83 13.02 -2.82
CA ARG A 53 -1.35 13.48 -1.53
C ARG A 53 -1.17 12.43 -0.43
N MET A 54 -1.31 11.15 -0.75
CA MET A 54 -1.01 10.05 0.17
C MET A 54 0.46 10.04 0.56
N ALA A 55 1.36 10.09 -0.42
CA ALA A 55 2.82 10.12 -0.23
C ALA A 55 3.28 11.32 0.61
N ALA A 56 2.59 12.46 0.51
CA ALA A 56 2.89 13.66 1.31
C ALA A 56 2.60 13.47 2.82
N HIS A 57 1.73 12.52 3.20
CA HIS A 57 1.36 12.28 4.60
C HIS A 57 1.98 10.99 5.16
N SER A 58 2.21 9.99 4.32
CA SER A 58 2.78 8.71 4.71
C SER A 58 3.51 8.08 3.52
N PRO A 59 4.71 7.51 3.72
CA PRO A 59 5.47 6.93 2.62
C PRO A 59 4.74 5.74 2.01
N GLN A 60 4.65 5.68 0.68
CA GLN A 60 4.11 4.53 -0.03
C GLN A 60 5.22 3.49 -0.23
N LEU A 61 4.98 2.23 0.09
CA LEU A 61 6.02 1.21 0.11
C LEU A 61 6.06 0.50 -1.24
N ILE A 62 7.26 0.31 -1.81
CA ILE A 62 7.45 -0.31 -3.12
C ILE A 62 8.60 -1.32 -3.12
N ALA A 63 8.49 -2.32 -3.99
CA ALA A 63 9.59 -3.16 -4.42
C ALA A 63 9.94 -2.83 -5.86
N LEU A 64 11.22 -2.56 -6.12
CA LEU A 64 11.78 -2.31 -7.43
C LEU A 64 12.57 -3.52 -7.91
N HIS A 65 12.42 -3.89 -9.18
CA HIS A 65 13.32 -4.81 -9.86
C HIS A 65 13.72 -4.19 -11.21
N ASN A 66 15.02 -4.00 -11.44
CA ASN A 66 15.52 -3.28 -12.62
C ASN A 66 14.89 -1.88 -12.79
N GLY A 67 14.70 -1.16 -11.68
CA GLY A 67 14.10 0.18 -11.65
C GLY A 67 12.58 0.22 -11.86
N LYS A 68 11.90 -0.93 -12.01
CA LYS A 68 10.44 -0.99 -12.20
C LYS A 68 9.74 -1.42 -10.92
N VAL A 69 8.59 -0.82 -10.63
CA VAL A 69 7.73 -1.23 -9.50
C VAL A 69 7.13 -2.60 -9.79
N VAL A 70 7.47 -3.58 -8.96
CA VAL A 70 7.00 -4.97 -9.07
C VAL A 70 6.13 -5.41 -7.90
N ALA A 71 6.16 -4.64 -6.81
CA ALA A 71 5.18 -4.75 -5.73
C ALA A 71 5.00 -3.38 -5.07
N TYR A 72 3.84 -3.18 -4.44
CA TYR A 72 3.60 -2.04 -3.58
C TYR A 72 2.68 -2.40 -2.43
N ALA A 73 2.83 -1.69 -1.31
CA ALA A 73 1.85 -1.63 -0.23
C ALA A 73 1.54 -0.16 0.06
N LEU A 74 0.32 0.27 -0.25
CA LEU A 74 -0.09 1.64 0.02
C LEU A 74 -0.26 1.84 1.52
N THR A 75 0.11 3.02 2.00
CA THR A 75 -0.08 3.42 3.38
C THR A 75 -1.13 4.51 3.46
N LEU A 76 -1.94 4.47 4.52
CA LEU A 76 -3.06 5.36 4.72
C LEU A 76 -2.86 6.09 6.04
N SER A 77 -2.73 7.42 5.96
CA SER A 77 -2.80 8.28 7.14
C SER A 77 -4.26 8.51 7.53
N PRO A 78 -4.63 8.41 8.82
CA PRO A 78 -5.98 8.77 9.28
C PRO A 78 -6.39 10.21 9.03
N VAL A 79 -5.43 11.10 8.75
CA VAL A 79 -5.68 12.48 8.29
C VAL A 79 -6.36 12.50 6.92
N LEU A 80 -6.13 11.48 6.08
CA LEU A 80 -6.70 11.35 4.73
C LEU A 80 -8.11 10.74 4.72
N ARG A 81 -8.75 10.54 5.88
CA ARG A 81 -10.10 9.94 5.98
C ARG A 81 -11.15 10.62 5.10
N ASN A 82 -11.02 11.92 4.88
CA ASN A 82 -11.96 12.70 4.07
C ASN A 82 -11.71 12.56 2.56
N GLU A 83 -10.54 12.05 2.16
CA GLU A 83 -10.15 11.89 0.76
C GLU A 83 -10.61 10.56 0.16
N ILE A 84 -10.82 9.54 1.00
CA ILE A 84 -11.31 8.23 0.57
C ILE A 84 -12.59 7.91 1.36
N PRO A 85 -13.78 8.36 0.90
CA PRO A 85 -15.03 8.20 1.62
C PRO A 85 -15.37 6.76 2.00
N LEU A 86 -14.93 5.78 1.20
CA LEU A 86 -15.11 4.36 1.47
C LEU A 86 -14.47 3.92 2.79
N LEU A 87 -13.41 4.60 3.24
CA LEU A 87 -12.69 4.24 4.46
C LEU A 87 -13.30 4.89 5.71
N ALA A 88 -14.25 5.82 5.59
CA ALA A 88 -14.84 6.50 6.74
C ALA A 88 -15.42 5.54 7.81
N PRO A 89 -16.16 4.46 7.45
CA PRO A 89 -16.65 3.50 8.45
C PRO A 89 -15.51 2.80 9.19
N MET A 90 -14.43 2.44 8.49
CA MET A 90 -13.25 1.82 9.10
C MET A 90 -12.62 2.73 10.15
N TYR A 91 -12.55 4.04 9.91
CA TYR A 91 -11.98 4.98 10.87
C TYR A 91 -12.82 5.14 12.14
N GLU A 92 -14.14 5.08 12.05
CA GLU A 92 -14.99 5.12 13.24
C GLU A 92 -14.77 3.87 14.12
N GLU A 93 -14.58 2.70 13.52
CA GLU A 93 -14.19 1.49 14.26
C GLU A 93 -12.83 1.66 14.95
N LEU A 94 -11.84 2.24 14.26
CA LEU A 94 -10.49 2.49 14.82
C LEU A 94 -10.53 3.39 16.06
N ARG A 95 -11.46 4.36 16.12
CA ARG A 95 -11.60 5.26 17.30
C ARG A 95 -12.08 4.54 18.55
N SER A 96 -12.78 3.42 18.38
CA SER A 96 -13.27 2.61 19.49
C SER A 96 -12.21 1.63 20.03
N LEU A 97 -11.11 1.44 19.29
CA LEU A 97 -10.08 0.47 19.66
C LEU A 97 -9.32 0.88 20.92
N ARG A 98 -9.09 -0.12 21.77
CA ARG A 98 -8.26 -0.02 22.95
C ARG A 98 -7.14 -1.04 22.87
N TYR A 99 -5.90 -0.60 23.09
CA TYR A 99 -4.75 -1.49 23.21
C TYR A 99 -4.19 -1.39 24.63
N LYS A 100 -4.09 -2.54 25.33
CA LYS A 100 -3.70 -2.59 26.76
C LYS A 100 -4.51 -1.61 27.61
N ASP A 101 -5.83 -1.62 27.42
CA ASP A 101 -6.82 -0.75 28.07
C ASP A 101 -6.67 0.76 27.81
N ARG A 102 -5.77 1.19 26.93
CA ARG A 102 -5.59 2.59 26.54
C ARG A 102 -6.25 2.87 25.19
N PRO A 103 -6.92 4.02 25.03
CA PRO A 103 -7.37 4.46 23.72
C PRO A 103 -6.16 4.60 22.80
N VAL A 104 -6.29 4.15 21.56
CA VAL A 104 -5.23 4.33 20.57
C VAL A 104 -5.58 5.59 19.77
N PRO A 105 -4.77 6.64 19.83
CA PRO A 105 -5.06 7.89 19.12
C PRO A 105 -4.89 7.68 17.60
N PRO A 106 -5.78 8.26 16.76
CA PRO A 106 -5.69 8.17 15.29
C PRO A 106 -4.30 8.50 14.75
N GLU A 107 -3.61 9.45 15.36
CA GLU A 107 -2.29 9.94 14.94
C GLU A 107 -1.17 8.89 15.12
N ARG A 108 -1.44 7.81 15.87
CA ARG A 108 -0.51 6.69 16.08
C ARG A 108 -0.80 5.49 15.18
N PHE A 109 -1.68 5.64 14.19
CA PHE A 109 -1.97 4.59 13.22
C PHE A 109 -1.45 4.96 11.84
N MET A 110 -0.80 3.99 11.21
CA MET A 110 -0.64 3.94 9.78
C MET A 110 -1.47 2.76 9.28
N GLY A 111 -2.48 3.04 8.47
CA GLY A 111 -3.27 1.99 7.85
C GLY A 111 -2.46 1.32 6.75
N ALA A 112 -2.45 -0.02 6.73
CA ALA A 112 -2.07 -0.75 5.53
C ALA A 112 -3.23 -0.69 4.54
N GLY A 113 -3.03 0.01 3.43
CA GLY A 113 -3.99 0.12 2.34
C GLY A 113 -3.90 -1.05 1.36
N GLN A 114 -4.36 -0.80 0.14
CA GLN A 114 -4.29 -1.78 -0.94
C GLN A 114 -2.82 -2.17 -1.20
N THR A 115 -2.60 -3.46 -1.38
CA THR A 115 -1.28 -4.04 -1.63
C THR A 115 -1.35 -4.92 -2.86
N CYS A 116 -0.32 -4.87 -3.71
CA CYS A 116 -0.27 -5.65 -4.94
C CYS A 116 1.15 -6.16 -5.20
N ILE A 117 1.25 -7.41 -5.62
CA ILE A 117 2.52 -8.04 -6.04
C ILE A 117 2.32 -8.55 -7.46
N GLY A 118 3.20 -8.14 -8.36
CA GLY A 118 3.20 -8.64 -9.74
C GLY A 118 3.30 -10.16 -9.76
N LYS A 119 2.56 -10.81 -10.66
CA LYS A 119 2.39 -12.27 -10.69
C LYS A 119 3.71 -13.04 -10.62
N GLU A 120 4.68 -12.61 -11.41
CA GLU A 120 6.02 -13.22 -11.49
C GLU A 120 6.84 -13.10 -10.18
N TYR A 121 6.42 -12.23 -9.27
CA TYR A 121 7.13 -11.89 -8.02
C TYR A 121 6.44 -12.44 -6.76
N ARG A 122 5.36 -13.20 -6.92
CA ARG A 122 4.59 -13.79 -5.81
C ARG A 122 5.32 -14.97 -5.19
N GLY A 123 5.03 -15.24 -3.92
CA GLY A 123 5.67 -16.33 -3.16
C GLY A 123 7.12 -16.05 -2.76
N GLN A 124 7.64 -14.85 -3.01
CA GLN A 124 9.06 -14.50 -2.78
C GLN A 124 9.30 -13.68 -1.51
N GLY A 125 8.30 -13.57 -0.62
CA GLY A 125 8.44 -12.82 0.63
C GLY A 125 8.44 -11.29 0.47
N LEU A 126 7.99 -10.74 -0.67
CA LEU A 126 7.91 -9.29 -0.87
C LEU A 126 6.92 -8.60 0.08
N LEU A 127 5.79 -9.23 0.39
CA LEU A 127 4.80 -8.68 1.32
C LEU A 127 5.38 -8.42 2.72
N PRO A 128 5.95 -9.43 3.42
CA PRO A 128 6.56 -9.20 4.71
C PRO A 128 7.74 -8.23 4.64
N ALA A 129 8.51 -8.21 3.54
CA ALA A 129 9.60 -7.25 3.36
C ALA A 129 9.09 -5.81 3.29
N LEU A 130 8.01 -5.54 2.53
CA LEU A 130 7.35 -4.24 2.47
C LEU A 130 6.88 -3.81 3.86
N TYR A 131 6.18 -4.67 4.59
CA TYR A 131 5.71 -4.33 5.94
C TYR A 131 6.85 -4.10 6.94
N HIS A 132 7.95 -4.85 6.83
CA HIS A 132 9.13 -4.62 7.63
C HIS A 132 9.68 -3.21 7.39
N THR A 133 9.87 -2.81 6.13
CA THR A 133 10.27 -1.44 5.77
C THR A 133 9.29 -0.41 6.33
N GLY A 134 7.98 -0.61 6.18
CA GLY A 134 6.95 0.28 6.75
C GLY A 134 7.04 0.43 8.27
N SER A 135 7.37 -0.65 8.99
CA SER A 135 7.47 -0.63 10.46
C SER A 135 8.58 0.30 10.95
N LEU A 136 9.69 0.42 10.20
CA LEU A 136 10.81 1.29 10.55
C LEU A 136 10.35 2.76 10.60
N TYR A 137 9.55 3.21 9.63
CA TYR A 137 9.00 4.57 9.58
C TYR A 137 8.02 4.88 10.72
N THR A 138 7.29 3.88 11.20
CA THR A 138 6.38 4.06 12.35
C THR A 138 7.11 4.02 13.70
N SER A 139 8.31 3.44 13.75
CA SER A 139 9.12 3.34 14.96
C SER A 139 9.95 4.59 15.26
N GLU A 140 10.32 5.35 14.23
CA GLU A 140 11.05 6.62 14.38
C GLU A 140 10.13 7.80 14.73
N ALA A 141 8.82 7.68 14.51
CA ALA A 141 7.83 8.71 14.81
C ALA A 141 7.15 8.57 16.20
N ALA A 142 7.61 7.63 17.04
CA ALA A 142 6.98 7.25 18.31
C ALA A 142 7.70 7.76 19.57
#